data_AF-A0A7V9PPX3-F1
#
_entry.id   AF-A0A7V9PPX3-F1
#
_cell.length_a   1.000
_cell.length_b   1.000
_cell.length_c   1.000
_cell.angle_alpha   90.00
_cell.angle_beta   90.00
_cell.angle_gamma   90.00
#
_symmetry.space_group_name_H-M   'P 1'
#
loop_
_entity.id
_entity.type
_entity.pdbx_description
1 polymer ?
#
loop_
_entity_poly.entity_id
_entity_poly.type
_entity_poly.pdbx_seq_one_letter_code
_entity_poly.pdbx_strand_id
1 'polypeptide(L)'
;MLFDLRSRGRRRLVQVVYLGLAILMGGGLVLFGIGGDVQGGLFDAFREESGQDSGNQQIQQRLQQAEAAARRNPRAPQAWATLTRERYRAAAAGDGFDQNTREFTAPGRQRLRGTAQAWERYLALDPPRVDDRLAALMVEAYSAAGLNRPRDAVKALDVLIDRRGPSSDLFTRRSILNYQAGQSRQGDLAARRAVELADPEDRTVVRRELRQIKAQFQQAAAQGGGAAQSGGQGASP
;
A
#
# COMPACT_ATOMS: atom_id res chain seq x y z
N MET A 1 -26.02 -23.58 -28.90
CA MET A 1 -25.06 -24.68 -29.12
C MET A 1 -25.06 -25.54 -27.86
N LEU A 2 -25.81 -26.65 -27.91
CA LEU A 2 -25.98 -27.59 -26.82
C LEU A 2 -24.70 -28.42 -26.69
N PHE A 3 -23.96 -28.25 -25.59
CA PHE A 3 -22.80 -29.08 -25.30
C PHE A 3 -23.25 -30.37 -24.63
N ASP A 4 -23.15 -31.47 -25.38
CA ASP A 4 -23.36 -32.84 -24.91
C ASP A 4 -22.31 -33.23 -23.85
N LEU A 5 -22.77 -33.62 -22.66
CA LEU A 5 -21.96 -33.93 -21.47
C LEU A 5 -22.09 -35.42 -21.05
N ARG A 6 -22.19 -36.32 -22.03
CA ARG A 6 -22.43 -37.76 -21.76
C ARG A 6 -21.22 -38.66 -21.49
N SER A 7 -19.97 -38.16 -21.42
CA SER A 7 -18.84 -39.04 -21.06
C SER A 7 -18.42 -38.94 -19.58
N ARG A 8 -18.36 -40.10 -18.91
CA ARG A 8 -18.12 -40.29 -17.47
C ARG A 8 -16.80 -39.69 -16.97
N GLY A 9 -15.82 -39.51 -17.86
CA GLY A 9 -14.51 -38.90 -17.56
C GLY A 9 -14.52 -37.36 -17.50
N ARG A 10 -15.36 -36.69 -18.29
CA ARG A 10 -15.41 -35.20 -18.31
C ARG A 10 -16.04 -34.60 -17.06
N ARG A 11 -16.90 -35.35 -16.36
CA ARG A 11 -17.48 -34.90 -15.07
C ARG A 11 -16.41 -34.70 -13.99
N ARG A 12 -15.42 -35.59 -13.93
CA ARG A 12 -14.30 -35.49 -12.99
C ARG A 12 -13.38 -34.32 -13.35
N LEU A 13 -13.06 -34.15 -14.63
CA LEU A 13 -12.24 -33.03 -15.09
C LEU A 13 -12.91 -31.67 -14.79
N VAL A 14 -14.22 -31.56 -15.07
CA VAL A 14 -14.99 -30.35 -14.77
C VAL A 14 -15.08 -30.11 -13.26
N GLN A 15 -15.27 -31.16 -12.44
CA GLN A 15 -15.21 -31.03 -10.98
C GLN A 15 -13.84 -30.57 -10.48
N VAL A 16 -12.74 -31.10 -11.01
CA VAL A 16 -11.38 -30.69 -10.64
C VAL A 16 -11.11 -29.25 -11.06
N VAL A 17 -11.59 -28.82 -12.23
CA VAL A 17 -11.46 -27.44 -12.70
C VAL A 17 -12.26 -26.48 -11.83
N TYR A 18 -13.51 -26.82 -11.46
CA TYR A 18 -14.32 -25.96 -10.58
C TYR A 18 -13.85 -25.98 -9.12
N LEU A 19 -13.36 -27.12 -8.61
CA LEU A 19 -12.74 -27.19 -7.29
C LEU A 19 -11.43 -26.39 -7.27
N GLY A 20 -10.63 -26.48 -8.34
CA GLY A 20 -9.44 -25.66 -8.55
C GLY A 20 -9.75 -24.17 -8.67
N LEU A 21 -10.84 -23.80 -9.37
CA LEU A 21 -11.33 -22.42 -9.45
C LEU A 21 -11.87 -21.92 -8.09
N ALA A 22 -12.54 -22.77 -7.31
CA ALA A 22 -12.99 -22.44 -5.96
C ALA A 22 -11.82 -22.25 -4.99
N ILE A 23 -10.75 -23.04 -5.14
CA ILE A 23 -9.49 -22.88 -4.39
C ILE A 23 -8.70 -21.67 -4.90
N LEU A 24 -8.83 -21.28 -6.17
CA LEU A 24 -8.20 -20.06 -6.70
C LEU A 24 -8.95 -18.79 -6.30
N MET A 25 -10.28 -18.82 -6.27
CA MET A 25 -11.11 -17.71 -5.82
C MET A 25 -11.12 -17.59 -4.28
N GLY A 26 -11.06 -18.70 -3.55
CA GLY A 26 -10.95 -18.72 -2.09
C GLY A 26 -9.51 -18.61 -1.58
N GLY A 27 -8.53 -19.16 -2.29
CA GLY A 27 -7.12 -19.21 -1.91
C GLY A 27 -6.29 -18.07 -2.47
N GLY A 28 -6.77 -17.33 -3.48
CA GLY A 28 -6.13 -16.08 -3.92
C GLY A 28 -6.12 -14.98 -2.86
N LEU A 29 -7.01 -15.07 -1.86
CA LEU A 29 -7.05 -14.15 -0.73
C LEU A 29 -6.31 -14.67 0.53
N VAL A 30 -5.94 -15.95 0.55
CA VAL A 30 -5.36 -16.62 1.75
C VAL A 30 -3.91 -17.04 1.53
N LEU A 31 -3.47 -17.25 0.29
CA LEU A 31 -2.09 -17.65 -0.04
C LEU A 31 -1.22 -16.50 -0.57
N PHE A 32 -1.81 -15.34 -0.85
CA PHE A 32 -1.07 -14.08 -0.99
C PHE A 32 -1.10 -13.39 0.39
N GLY A 33 -0.02 -13.55 1.15
CA GLY A 33 0.03 -13.27 2.58
C GLY A 33 -0.22 -11.81 2.96
N ILE A 34 -1.49 -11.49 3.22
CA ILE A 34 -1.92 -10.61 4.32
C ILE A 34 -2.93 -11.41 5.15
N GLY A 35 -2.45 -12.47 5.81
CA GLY A 35 -3.27 -13.33 6.66
C GLY A 35 -2.77 -14.78 6.73
N GLY A 36 -1.61 -15.01 7.34
CA GLY A 36 -1.13 -16.36 7.66
C GLY A 36 -0.26 -16.33 8.91
N ASP A 37 -0.78 -16.87 10.01
CA ASP A 37 -0.09 -17.45 11.17
C ASP A 37 1.22 -16.83 11.68
N VAL A 38 1.25 -15.50 11.81
CA VAL A 38 2.03 -14.88 12.88
C VAL A 38 1.06 -14.42 13.95
N GLN A 39 0.76 -15.32 14.87
CA GLN A 39 0.47 -14.97 16.25
C GLN A 39 1.64 -14.07 16.71
N GLY A 40 1.45 -12.73 16.64
CA GLY A 40 2.49 -11.74 16.92
C GLY A 40 3.07 -10.92 15.74
N GLY A 41 2.30 -10.61 14.70
CA GLY A 41 2.69 -9.60 13.71
C GLY A 41 2.69 -8.17 14.29
N LEU A 42 3.52 -7.25 13.75
CA LEU A 42 3.69 -5.84 14.20
C LEU A 42 2.39 -5.06 14.51
N PHE A 43 1.28 -5.43 13.88
CA PHE A 43 -0.03 -4.81 14.07
C PHE A 43 -0.75 -5.29 15.35
N ASP A 44 -0.45 -6.51 15.82
CA ASP A 44 -1.02 -7.11 17.04
C ASP A 44 -0.34 -6.54 18.30
N ALA A 45 0.99 -6.32 18.23
CA ALA A 45 1.74 -5.58 19.26
C ALA A 45 1.30 -4.11 19.40
N PHE A 46 0.66 -3.53 18.38
CA PHE A 46 0.01 -2.21 18.49
C PHE A 46 -1.43 -2.28 19.00
N ARG A 47 -2.05 -3.46 18.99
CA ARG A 47 -3.47 -3.69 19.29
C ARG A 47 -3.70 -4.09 20.75
N GLU A 48 -2.78 -4.82 21.36
CA GLU A 48 -2.93 -5.35 22.73
C GLU A 48 -2.92 -4.25 23.83
N GLU A 49 -2.41 -3.05 23.54
CA GLU A 49 -2.49 -1.88 24.45
C GLU A 49 -3.81 -1.08 24.33
N SER A 50 -4.66 -1.37 23.36
CA SER A 50 -5.84 -0.53 23.05
C SER A 50 -7.13 -1.01 23.72
N GLY A 51 -7.19 -0.92 25.05
CA GLY A 51 -8.46 -0.91 25.80
C GLY A 51 -9.28 0.34 25.48
N GLN A 52 -10.59 0.15 25.24
CA GLN A 52 -11.50 0.99 24.45
C GLN A 52 -11.59 2.50 24.82
N ASP A 53 -11.26 2.92 26.05
CA ASP A 53 -11.27 4.35 26.45
C ASP A 53 -9.86 4.88 26.84
N SER A 54 -9.05 4.07 27.52
CA SER A 54 -7.71 4.47 27.98
C SER A 54 -6.68 4.53 26.85
N GLY A 55 -6.78 3.63 25.86
CA GLY A 55 -5.83 3.58 24.74
C GLY A 55 -5.92 4.80 23.83
N ASN A 56 -7.13 5.30 23.60
CA ASN A 56 -7.34 6.48 22.76
C ASN A 56 -6.82 7.76 23.44
N GLN A 57 -7.03 7.87 24.76
CA GLN A 57 -6.45 8.96 25.56
C GLN A 57 -4.92 8.91 25.57
N GLN A 58 -4.33 7.72 25.70
CA GLN A 58 -2.87 7.56 25.65
C GLN A 58 -2.28 7.95 24.29
N ILE A 59 -2.94 7.58 23.18
CA ILE A 59 -2.55 7.99 21.83
C ILE A 59 -2.59 9.53 21.71
N GLN A 60 -3.66 10.17 22.20
CA GLN A 60 -3.78 11.63 22.18
C GLN A 60 -2.69 12.31 23.02
N GLN A 61 -2.38 11.79 24.21
CA GLN A 61 -1.30 12.31 25.04
C GLN A 61 0.07 12.20 24.36
N ARG A 62 0.40 11.04 23.78
CA ARG A 62 1.64 10.82 23.02
C ARG A 62 1.73 11.77 21.82
N LEU A 63 0.62 11.95 21.09
CA LEU A 63 0.55 12.89 19.97
C LEU A 63 0.80 14.34 20.43
N GLN A 64 0.15 14.80 21.50
CA GLN A 64 0.35 16.16 22.03
C GLN A 64 1.79 16.39 22.48
N GLN A 65 2.42 15.41 23.14
CA GLN A 65 3.82 15.49 23.54
C GLN A 65 4.75 15.57 22.32
N ALA A 66 4.50 14.76 21.29
CA ALA A 66 5.26 14.79 20.04
C ALA A 66 5.11 16.13 19.31
N GLU A 67 3.90 16.71 19.29
CA GLU A 67 3.67 18.05 18.74
C GLU A 67 4.41 19.13 19.52
N ALA A 68 4.35 19.10 20.85
CA ALA A 68 5.08 20.04 21.70
C ALA A 68 6.60 19.90 21.52
N ALA A 69 7.12 18.68 21.32
CA ALA A 69 8.54 18.45 21.05
C ALA A 69 8.95 19.04 19.68
N ALA A 70 8.17 18.79 18.63
CA ALA A 70 8.43 19.33 17.29
C ALA A 70 8.33 20.86 17.24
N ARG A 71 7.39 21.46 18.01
CA ARG A 71 7.27 22.93 18.12
C ARG A 71 8.42 23.56 18.89
N ARG A 72 8.86 22.94 19.99
CA ARG A 72 9.99 23.44 20.80
C ARG A 72 11.31 23.34 20.04
N ASN A 73 11.51 22.25 19.30
CA ASN A 73 12.74 21.98 18.57
C ASN A 73 12.46 21.74 17.07
N PRO A 74 12.09 22.78 16.30
CA PRO A 74 11.65 22.62 14.91
C PRO A 74 12.76 22.17 13.96
N ARG A 75 14.03 22.27 14.36
CA ARG A 75 15.19 21.81 13.58
C ARG A 75 15.66 20.40 13.97
N ALA A 76 15.05 19.76 14.97
CA ALA A 76 15.44 18.42 15.39
C ALA A 76 14.71 17.36 14.55
N PRO A 77 15.39 16.59 13.68
CA PRO A 77 14.72 15.62 12.82
C PRO A 77 13.98 14.54 13.62
N GLN A 78 14.54 14.13 14.76
CA GLN A 78 13.91 13.12 15.63
C GLN A 78 12.56 13.57 16.19
N ALA A 79 12.37 14.87 16.45
CA ALA A 79 11.09 15.38 16.91
C ALA A 79 9.99 15.23 15.84
N TRP A 80 10.35 15.49 14.57
CA TRP A 80 9.44 15.29 13.44
C TRP A 80 9.22 13.82 13.07
N ALA A 81 10.23 12.98 13.24
CA ALA A 81 10.09 11.53 13.07
C ALA A 81 9.08 10.94 14.08
N THR A 82 9.20 11.33 15.35
CA THR A 82 8.24 10.94 16.41
C THR A 82 6.85 11.48 16.10
N LEU A 83 6.74 12.77 15.73
CA LEU A 83 5.44 13.35 15.38
C LEU A 83 4.77 12.63 14.21
N THR A 84 5.52 12.29 13.16
CA THR A 84 5.01 11.52 12.01
C THR A 84 4.44 10.17 12.48
N ARG A 85 5.18 9.45 13.32
CA ARG A 85 4.77 8.14 13.85
C ARG A 85 3.49 8.23 14.68
N GLU A 86 3.42 9.17 15.61
CA GLU A 86 2.24 9.32 16.48
C GLU A 86 1.01 9.82 15.70
N ARG A 87 1.20 10.70 14.70
CA ARG A 87 0.11 11.11 13.81
C ARG A 87 -0.44 9.95 12.98
N TYR A 88 0.44 9.08 12.47
CA TYR A 88 -0.01 7.88 11.76
C TYR A 88 -0.86 6.98 12.67
N ARG A 89 -0.39 6.72 13.90
CA ARG A 89 -1.16 5.92 14.88
C ARG A 89 -2.51 6.53 15.19
N ALA A 90 -2.56 7.84 15.44
CA ALA A 90 -3.81 8.55 15.69
C ALA A 90 -4.75 8.55 14.46
N ALA A 91 -4.19 8.54 13.24
CA ALA A 91 -4.97 8.41 12.01
C ALA A 91 -5.57 7.02 11.84
N ALA A 92 -4.90 5.98 12.31
CA ALA A 92 -5.36 4.59 12.24
C ALA A 92 -6.22 4.17 13.45
N ALA A 93 -6.40 5.04 14.44
CA ALA A 93 -7.15 4.75 15.67
C ALA A 93 -8.63 5.12 15.56
N GLY A 94 -9.45 4.43 16.35
CA GLY A 94 -10.89 4.70 16.49
C GLY A 94 -11.63 4.66 15.15
N ASP A 95 -12.32 5.75 14.85
CA ASP A 95 -13.08 5.95 13.60
C ASP A 95 -12.19 6.16 12.36
N GLY A 96 -10.86 6.24 12.51
CA GLY A 96 -9.92 6.57 11.45
C GLY A 96 -9.60 5.41 10.49
N PHE A 97 -9.91 4.17 10.87
CA PHE A 97 -9.61 3.00 10.07
C PHE A 97 -10.76 1.99 10.13
N ASP A 98 -11.23 1.56 8.96
CA ASP A 98 -12.25 0.52 8.86
C ASP A 98 -11.57 -0.84 8.73
N GLN A 99 -11.78 -1.69 9.73
CA GLN A 99 -11.17 -3.02 9.78
C GLN A 99 -11.79 -4.00 8.77
N ASN A 100 -13.03 -3.77 8.35
CA ASN A 100 -13.73 -4.64 7.41
C ASN A 100 -13.22 -4.43 5.99
N THR A 101 -13.05 -3.17 5.59
CA THR A 101 -12.55 -2.80 4.27
C THR A 101 -11.02 -2.70 4.23
N ARG A 102 -10.37 -2.64 5.40
CA ARG A 102 -8.92 -2.40 5.56
C ARG A 102 -8.47 -1.07 4.95
N GLU A 103 -9.33 -0.06 4.99
CA GLU A 103 -9.06 1.27 4.45
C GLU A 103 -9.12 2.35 5.52
N PHE A 104 -8.36 3.43 5.32
CA PHE A 104 -8.54 4.64 6.13
C PHE A 104 -9.88 5.26 5.78
N THR A 105 -10.67 5.58 6.79
CA THR A 105 -11.95 6.28 6.63
C THR A 105 -11.73 7.74 6.22
N ALA A 106 -12.80 8.48 5.91
CA ALA A 106 -12.69 9.92 5.65
C ALA A 106 -11.97 10.71 6.78
N PRO A 107 -12.34 10.56 8.08
CA PRO A 107 -11.60 11.23 9.16
C PRO A 107 -10.16 10.71 9.29
N GLY A 108 -9.91 9.42 9.10
CA GLY A 108 -8.56 8.87 9.10
C GLY A 108 -7.67 9.48 8.02
N ARG A 109 -8.18 9.58 6.78
CA ARG A 109 -7.49 10.24 5.66
C ARG A 109 -7.23 11.72 5.93
N GLN A 110 -8.15 12.42 6.60
CA GLN A 110 -7.92 13.80 7.02
C GLN A 110 -6.74 13.89 8.00
N ARG A 111 -6.67 13.01 9.01
CA ARG A 111 -5.54 12.95 9.96
C ARG A 111 -4.23 12.56 9.26
N LEU A 112 -4.28 11.61 8.31
CA LEU A 112 -3.12 11.20 7.51
C LEU A 112 -2.47 12.36 6.73
N ARG A 113 -3.23 13.38 6.32
CA ARG A 113 -2.63 14.58 5.69
C ARG A 113 -1.66 15.27 6.65
N GLY A 114 -1.99 15.32 7.94
CA GLY A 114 -1.09 15.83 8.98
C GLY A 114 0.16 14.95 9.17
N THR A 115 0.02 13.64 9.02
CA THR A 115 1.16 12.69 8.99
C THR A 115 2.09 13.00 7.82
N ALA A 116 1.54 13.15 6.61
CA ALA A 116 2.30 13.47 5.41
C ALA A 116 3.07 14.79 5.54
N GLN A 117 2.45 15.83 6.12
CA GLN A 117 3.12 17.10 6.37
C GLN A 117 4.29 16.97 7.37
N ALA A 118 4.11 16.20 8.45
CA ALA A 118 5.18 15.97 9.42
C ALA A 118 6.35 15.18 8.80
N TRP A 119 6.05 14.21 7.94
CA TRP A 119 7.04 13.46 7.18
C TRP A 119 7.83 14.35 6.20
N GLU A 120 7.14 15.19 5.44
CA GLU A 120 7.79 16.14 4.52
C GLU A 120 8.71 17.10 5.28
N ARG A 121 8.30 17.58 6.47
CA ARG A 121 9.17 18.38 7.34
C ARG A 121 10.37 17.60 7.86
N TYR A 122 10.18 16.35 8.26
CA TYR A 122 11.27 15.48 8.68
C TYR A 122 12.31 15.30 7.58
N LEU A 123 11.89 14.98 6.35
CA LEU A 123 12.78 14.84 5.20
C LEU A 123 13.48 16.14 4.82
N ALA A 124 12.79 17.29 4.93
CA ALA A 124 13.37 18.60 4.65
C ALA A 124 14.50 19.00 5.60
N LEU A 125 14.64 18.33 6.75
CA LEU A 125 15.75 18.53 7.68
C LEU A 125 16.98 17.66 7.35
N ASP A 126 16.95 16.94 6.23
CA ASP A 126 18.02 16.07 5.75
C ASP A 126 18.61 15.18 6.85
N PRO A 127 17.79 14.31 7.47
CA PRO A 127 18.24 13.48 8.57
C PRO A 127 19.36 12.56 8.09
N PRO A 128 20.47 12.42 8.83
CA PRO A 128 21.62 11.61 8.40
C PRO A 128 21.26 10.13 8.20
N ARG A 129 20.18 9.68 8.85
CA ARG A 129 19.62 8.34 8.66
C ARG A 129 18.11 8.41 8.77
N VAL A 130 17.44 8.07 7.68
CA VAL A 130 16.00 7.87 7.67
C VAL A 130 15.65 6.52 8.29
N ASP A 131 14.70 6.51 9.23
CA ASP A 131 14.14 5.29 9.83
C ASP A 131 13.33 4.54 8.76
N ASP A 132 13.73 3.31 8.47
CA ASP A 132 13.12 2.46 7.45
C ASP A 132 11.71 2.01 7.85
N ARG A 133 11.43 1.87 9.15
CA ARG A 133 10.08 1.58 9.67
C ARG A 133 9.17 2.78 9.45
N LEU A 134 9.68 3.99 9.62
CA LEU A 134 8.91 5.21 9.35
C LEU A 134 8.62 5.35 7.85
N ALA A 135 9.59 5.08 6.99
CA ALA A 135 9.40 5.05 5.54
C ALA A 135 8.32 4.02 5.14
N ALA A 136 8.34 2.82 5.71
CA ALA A 136 7.33 1.80 5.45
C ALA A 136 5.91 2.25 5.86
N LEU A 137 5.75 2.95 6.99
CA LEU A 137 4.46 3.55 7.37
C LEU A 137 4.00 4.58 6.34
N MET A 138 4.92 5.35 5.76
CA MET A 138 4.57 6.35 4.75
C MET A 138 4.22 5.74 3.39
N VAL A 139 4.82 4.60 3.02
CA VAL A 139 4.36 3.84 1.84
C VAL A 139 2.89 3.47 1.99
N GLU A 140 2.48 3.01 3.18
CA GLU A 140 1.08 2.69 3.47
C GLU A 140 0.20 3.94 3.54
N ALA A 141 0.64 4.99 4.23
CA ALA A 141 -0.10 6.25 4.31
C ALA A 141 -0.41 6.84 2.92
N TYR A 142 0.49 6.66 1.96
CA TYR A 142 0.33 7.13 0.58
C TYR A 142 -0.33 6.11 -0.36
N SER A 143 -0.63 4.90 0.12
CA SER A 143 -1.29 3.84 -0.65
C SER A 143 -2.69 4.25 -1.11
N ALA A 144 -3.29 3.46 -2.01
CA ALA A 144 -4.68 3.66 -2.44
C ALA A 144 -5.67 3.61 -1.27
N ALA A 145 -5.40 2.78 -0.24
CA ALA A 145 -6.22 2.65 0.96
C ALA A 145 -6.05 3.83 1.94
N GLY A 146 -4.96 4.59 1.81
CA GLY A 146 -4.66 5.79 2.58
C GLY A 146 -4.99 7.08 1.82
N LEU A 147 -3.97 7.86 1.50
CA LEU A 147 -4.10 9.16 0.84
C LEU A 147 -4.25 9.08 -0.69
N ASN A 148 -4.12 7.89 -1.28
CA ASN A 148 -4.10 7.66 -2.72
C ASN A 148 -3.12 8.59 -3.46
N ARG A 149 -1.87 8.65 -2.97
CA ARG A 149 -0.77 9.47 -3.50
C ARG A 149 0.38 8.57 -3.98
N PRO A 150 0.18 7.77 -5.04
CA PRO A 150 1.14 6.74 -5.44
C PRO A 150 2.53 7.26 -5.79
N ARG A 151 2.67 8.50 -6.31
CA ARG A 151 3.98 9.13 -6.55
C ARG A 151 4.77 9.36 -5.26
N ASP A 152 4.09 9.72 -4.18
CA ASP A 152 4.74 9.94 -2.89
C ASP A 152 5.00 8.61 -2.17
N ALA A 153 4.15 7.60 -2.40
CA ALA A 153 4.42 6.22 -2.00
C ALA A 153 5.72 5.69 -2.66
N VAL A 154 5.96 5.96 -3.96
CA VAL A 154 7.22 5.61 -4.63
C VAL A 154 8.41 6.27 -3.93
N LYS A 155 8.34 7.56 -3.59
CA LYS A 155 9.43 8.24 -2.88
C LYS A 155 9.71 7.62 -1.50
N ALA A 156 8.66 7.30 -0.75
CA ALA A 156 8.82 6.64 0.55
C ALA A 156 9.38 5.21 0.40
N LEU A 157 9.01 4.50 -0.66
CA LEU A 157 9.55 3.18 -0.97
C LEU A 157 11.01 3.24 -1.43
N ASP A 158 11.41 4.28 -2.17
CA ASP A 158 12.78 4.50 -2.58
C ASP A 158 13.70 4.68 -1.35
N VAL A 159 13.23 5.42 -0.32
CA VAL A 159 13.92 5.46 0.98
C VAL A 159 14.06 4.06 1.58
N LEU A 160 13.02 3.23 1.53
CA LEU A 160 13.09 1.85 2.05
C LEU A 160 14.12 1.00 1.31
N ILE A 161 14.18 1.12 -0.02
CA ILE A 161 15.17 0.45 -0.89
C ILE A 161 16.58 0.91 -0.53
N ASP A 162 16.80 2.21 -0.35
CA ASP A 162 18.11 2.75 0.02
C ASP A 162 18.56 2.26 1.41
N ARG A 163 17.62 2.08 2.34
CA ARG A 163 17.92 1.64 3.71
C ARG A 163 18.10 0.13 3.86
N ARG A 164 17.34 -0.68 3.12
CA ARG A 164 17.33 -2.16 3.24
C ARG A 164 18.13 -2.87 2.15
N GLY A 165 18.46 -2.16 1.08
CA GLY A 165 19.06 -2.72 -0.12
C GLY A 165 18.02 -3.14 -1.16
N PRO A 166 18.42 -3.23 -2.44
CA PRO A 166 17.54 -3.61 -3.53
C PRO A 166 17.13 -5.09 -3.43
N SER A 167 15.84 -5.38 -3.57
CA SER A 167 15.32 -6.75 -3.64
C SER A 167 14.21 -6.89 -4.69
N SER A 168 13.94 -8.13 -5.12
CA SER A 168 12.85 -8.42 -6.05
C SER A 168 11.50 -7.92 -5.55
N ASP A 169 11.15 -8.19 -4.28
CA ASP A 169 9.88 -7.73 -3.67
C ASP A 169 9.76 -6.20 -3.66
N LEU A 170 10.80 -5.49 -3.23
CA LEU A 170 10.76 -4.02 -3.18
C LEU A 170 10.61 -3.41 -4.58
N PHE A 171 11.28 -3.96 -5.58
CA PHE A 171 11.14 -3.49 -6.96
C PHE A 171 9.81 -3.90 -7.61
N THR A 172 9.22 -5.03 -7.21
CA THR A 172 7.85 -5.41 -7.59
C THR A 172 6.84 -4.40 -7.06
N ARG A 173 6.91 -4.06 -5.77
CA ARG A 173 6.09 -3.01 -5.16
C ARG A 173 6.29 -1.66 -5.85
N ARG A 174 7.55 -1.30 -6.14
CA ARG A 174 7.88 -0.06 -6.87
C ARG A 174 7.26 -0.05 -8.25
N SER A 175 7.26 -1.16 -8.98
CA SER A 175 6.60 -1.28 -10.27
C SER A 175 5.10 -1.02 -10.17
N ILE A 176 4.43 -1.64 -9.20
CA ILE A 176 2.98 -1.48 -8.99
C ILE A 176 2.64 -0.02 -8.69
N LEU A 177 3.35 0.61 -7.73
CA LEU A 177 3.12 2.00 -7.36
C LEU A 177 3.37 2.96 -8.55
N ASN A 178 4.37 2.69 -9.38
CA ASN A 178 4.62 3.50 -10.59
C ASN A 178 3.48 3.35 -11.61
N TYR A 179 2.92 2.16 -11.80
CA TYR A 179 1.73 2.00 -12.68
C TYR A 179 0.51 2.74 -12.11
N GLN A 180 0.28 2.65 -10.80
CA GLN A 180 -0.77 3.43 -10.12
C GLN A 180 -0.57 4.94 -10.27
N ALA A 181 0.69 5.40 -10.28
CA ALA A 181 1.06 6.80 -10.51
C ALA A 181 0.94 7.26 -11.98
N GLY A 182 0.54 6.37 -12.90
CA GLY A 182 0.52 6.62 -14.34
C GLY A 182 1.92 6.71 -14.97
N GLN A 183 2.97 6.27 -14.26
CA GLN A 183 4.37 6.35 -14.66
C GLN A 183 4.82 5.05 -15.33
N SER A 184 4.16 4.64 -16.42
CA SER A 184 4.35 3.32 -17.05
C SER A 184 5.81 2.99 -17.39
N ARG A 185 6.59 3.98 -17.87
CA ARG A 185 8.02 3.77 -18.17
C ARG A 185 8.84 3.44 -16.92
N GLN A 186 8.56 4.11 -15.79
CA GLN A 186 9.22 3.84 -14.52
C GLN A 186 8.76 2.52 -13.91
N GLY A 187 7.48 2.17 -14.09
CA GLY A 187 6.95 0.85 -13.74
C GLY A 187 7.67 -0.26 -14.50
N ASP A 188 7.85 -0.11 -15.81
CA ASP A 188 8.57 -1.09 -16.63
C ASP A 188 10.05 -1.24 -16.23
N LEU A 189 10.72 -0.13 -15.87
CA LEU A 189 12.09 -0.14 -15.34
C LEU A 189 12.17 -0.90 -14.02
N ALA A 190 11.26 -0.61 -13.08
CA ALA A 190 11.21 -1.29 -11.80
C ALA A 190 10.86 -2.78 -11.95
N ALA A 191 9.94 -3.13 -12.85
CA ALA A 191 9.58 -4.51 -13.14
C ALA A 191 10.76 -5.32 -13.68
N ARG A 192 11.55 -4.75 -14.61
CA ARG A 192 12.77 -5.40 -15.09
C ARG A 192 13.75 -5.64 -13.96
N ARG A 193 13.95 -4.62 -13.11
CA ARG A 193 14.85 -4.73 -11.97
C ARG A 193 14.39 -5.78 -10.94
N ALA A 194 13.07 -5.91 -10.71
CA ALA A 194 12.52 -6.97 -9.89
C ALA A 194 12.87 -8.36 -10.42
N VAL A 195 12.69 -8.59 -11.74
CA VAL A 195 13.04 -9.86 -12.40
C VAL A 195 14.54 -10.15 -12.35
N GLU A 196 15.40 -9.13 -12.47
CA GLU A 196 16.85 -9.29 -12.34
C GLU A 196 17.27 -9.73 -10.93
N LEU A 197 16.63 -9.15 -9.91
CA LEU A 197 16.91 -9.41 -8.50
C LEU A 197 16.22 -10.67 -7.96
N ALA A 198 15.29 -11.27 -8.70
CA ALA A 198 14.65 -12.51 -8.32
C ALA A 198 15.60 -13.71 -8.48
N ASP A 199 15.40 -14.72 -7.64
CA ASP A 199 16.09 -16.00 -7.75
C ASP A 199 15.88 -16.60 -9.14
N PRO A 200 16.90 -17.25 -9.75
CA PRO A 200 16.85 -17.69 -11.14
C PRO A 200 15.61 -18.52 -11.49
N GLU A 201 15.17 -19.37 -10.57
CA GLU A 201 14.01 -20.24 -10.67
C GLU A 201 12.66 -19.47 -10.68
N ASP A 202 12.60 -18.31 -10.04
CA ASP A 202 11.39 -17.49 -9.93
C ASP A 202 11.27 -16.42 -11.02
N ARG A 203 12.34 -16.10 -11.75
CA ARG A 203 12.36 -15.00 -12.74
C ARG A 203 11.24 -15.09 -13.76
N THR A 204 10.91 -16.30 -14.22
CA THR A 204 9.82 -16.52 -15.18
C THR A 204 8.45 -16.26 -14.56
N VAL A 205 8.25 -16.65 -13.30
CA VAL A 205 7.03 -16.42 -12.54
C VAL A 205 6.83 -14.93 -12.28
N VAL A 206 7.83 -14.25 -11.71
CA VAL A 206 7.81 -12.81 -11.42
C VAL A 206 7.56 -11.99 -12.69
N ARG A 207 8.22 -12.35 -13.80
CA ARG A 207 8.00 -11.67 -15.10
C ARG A 207 6.57 -11.82 -15.60
N ARG A 208 5.98 -13.00 -15.46
CA ARG A 208 4.60 -13.27 -15.89
C ARG A 208 3.62 -12.47 -15.05
N GLU A 209 3.79 -12.46 -13.73
CA GLU A 209 2.96 -11.71 -12.79
C GLU A 209 2.99 -10.20 -13.09
N LEU A 210 4.18 -9.60 -13.20
CA LEU A 210 4.32 -8.16 -13.49
C LEU A 210 3.70 -7.75 -14.84
N ARG A 211 3.74 -8.65 -15.85
CA ARG A 211 3.05 -8.42 -17.13
C ARG A 211 1.53 -8.43 -16.97
N GLN A 212 0.99 -9.34 -16.17
CA GLN A 212 -0.45 -9.40 -15.88
C GLN A 212 -0.90 -8.15 -15.12
N ILE A 213 -0.15 -7.74 -14.09
CA ILE A 213 -0.39 -6.50 -13.34
C ILE A 213 -0.42 -5.29 -14.29
N LYS A 214 0.60 -5.15 -15.15
CA LYS A 214 0.65 -4.07 -16.13
C LYS A 214 -0.58 -4.05 -17.04
N ALA A 215 -0.99 -5.21 -17.55
CA ALA A 215 -2.16 -5.33 -18.42
C ALA A 215 -3.45 -4.90 -17.70
N GLN A 216 -3.62 -5.27 -16.42
CA GLN A 216 -4.76 -4.84 -15.60
C GLN A 216 -4.79 -3.31 -15.46
N PHE A 217 -3.66 -2.67 -15.16
CA PHE A 217 -3.60 -1.20 -15.08
C PHE A 217 -3.89 -0.52 -16.43
N GLN A 218 -3.41 -1.08 -17.54
CA GLN A 218 -3.69 -0.56 -18.87
C GLN A 218 -5.16 -0.68 -19.24
N GLN A 219 -5.80 -1.79 -18.90
CA GLN A 219 -7.24 -1.99 -19.10
C GLN A 219 -8.06 -1.03 -18.24
N ALA A 220 -7.72 -0.87 -16.96
CA ALA A 220 -8.37 0.08 -16.06
C ALA A 220 -8.21 1.53 -16.55
N ALA A 221 -7.03 1.90 -17.03
CA ALA A 221 -6.78 3.22 -17.62
C ALA A 221 -7.58 3.46 -18.91
N ALA A 222 -7.74 2.43 -19.75
CA ALA A 222 -8.56 2.51 -20.96
C ALA A 222 -10.06 2.62 -20.67
N GLN A 223 -10.55 1.96 -19.61
CA GLN A 223 -11.95 2.01 -19.18
C GLN A 223 -12.28 3.30 -18.39
N GLY A 224 -11.33 3.83 -17.62
CA GLY A 224 -11.46 5.11 -16.91
C GLY A 224 -11.25 6.34 -17.79
N GLY A 225 -10.71 6.17 -19.00
CA GLY A 225 -10.50 7.25 -19.98
C GLY A 225 -11.77 7.78 -20.66
N GLY A 226 -12.95 7.20 -20.38
CA GLY A 226 -14.23 7.62 -20.95
C GLY A 226 -15.00 8.70 -20.18
N ALA A 227 -14.54 9.15 -19.01
CA ALA A 227 -15.28 10.06 -18.13
C ALA A 227 -14.70 11.48 -18.01
N ALA A 228 -13.75 11.87 -18.88
CA ALA A 228 -13.11 13.19 -18.83
C ALA A 228 -13.27 14.03 -20.11
N GLN A 229 -14.28 13.75 -20.94
CA GLN A 229 -14.53 14.50 -22.19
C GLN A 229 -16.02 14.65 -22.51
N SER A 230 -16.80 15.26 -21.60
CA SER A 230 -18.16 15.76 -21.92
C SER A 230 -18.63 16.89 -20.99
N GLY A 231 -17.72 17.81 -20.61
CA GLY A 231 -18.04 18.92 -19.70
C GLY A 231 -17.58 20.30 -20.19
N GLY A 232 -17.30 20.46 -21.48
CA GLY A 232 -16.73 21.70 -22.02
C GLY A 232 -17.19 21.99 -23.43
N GLN A 233 -18.48 22.22 -23.63
CA GLN A 233 -18.98 22.93 -24.81
C GLN A 233 -20.21 23.77 -24.43
N GLY A 234 -20.07 25.09 -24.58
CA GLY A 234 -21.19 25.99 -24.81
C GLY A 234 -21.58 26.92 -23.66
N ALA A 235 -20.75 27.91 -23.33
CA ALA A 235 -21.23 29.21 -22.85
C ALA A 235 -20.17 30.30 -23.06
N SER A 236 -20.29 31.06 -24.15
CA SER A 236 -19.86 32.45 -24.32
C SER A 236 -20.25 32.95 -25.72
N PRO A 237 -20.42 34.26 -25.95
CA PRO A 237 -20.69 35.36 -25.02
C PRO A 237 -22.16 35.79 -24.97
#